data_AF-B2TRL0-F1
#
_entry.id   AF-B2TRL0-F1
#
_cell.length_a   1.000
_cell.length_b   1.000
_cell.length_c   1.000
_cell.angle_alpha   90.00
_cell.angle_beta   90.00
_cell.angle_gamma   90.00
#
_symmetry.space_group_name_H-M   'P 1'
#
loop_
_entity.id
_entity.type
_entity.pdbx_description
1 polymer ?
#
loop_
_entity_poly.entity_id
_entity_poly.type
_entity_poly.pdbx_seq_one_letter_code
_entity_poly.pdbx_strand_id
1 'polypeptide(L)'
;MNEIDYSMNLELERHGIVGMVNDISTTFLIKKCNDSVENNYDLNTLISKIKFKQGSIITINDIYYLALDIEEQFSNTIYSKGTIRKCTKLKFGEDNLFKKKRDVIGFIDKDKAAIVSNDFFLQENSYVNVTIPFEQYNFNDKYINFMDKSYMIVSTDDTKDGLITLYAKFKEIFVIKDIYEIECNTNIVSVNVGGNFNINAVVKKNWIVLSDAIINGVVENKSICNYINGTINGLANGTTKITLFYEEKATYKIDVTVNEISVNYEIIGNDNFKQIEECEYKINPLTDCDFYINDFDSEYIASIIQDDKKGSCKVKGVKAISNNYFTLYAKKDDVIIAEKKINVLRR
;
A
#
# COMPACT_ATOMS: atom_id res chain seq x y z
N MET A 1 -13.49 -14.04 -60.66
CA MET A 1 -12.70 -13.02 -59.95
C MET A 1 -12.83 -11.75 -60.77
N ASN A 2 -13.35 -10.65 -60.19
CA ASN A 2 -13.50 -9.39 -60.94
C ASN A 2 -12.10 -8.83 -61.27
N GLU A 3 -11.92 -8.13 -62.39
CA GLU A 3 -10.62 -7.56 -62.82
C GLU A 3 -10.01 -6.66 -61.73
N ILE A 4 -10.87 -5.97 -60.97
CA ILE A 4 -10.48 -5.14 -59.82
C ILE A 4 -9.84 -6.01 -58.71
N ASP A 5 -10.38 -7.20 -58.46
CA ASP A 5 -9.85 -8.09 -57.43
C ASP A 5 -8.51 -8.69 -57.82
N TYR A 6 -8.38 -9.09 -59.08
CA TYR A 6 -7.12 -9.59 -59.61
C TYR A 6 -6.02 -8.52 -59.54
N SER A 7 -6.35 -7.30 -59.96
CA SER A 7 -5.42 -6.17 -59.91
C SER A 7 -5.01 -5.83 -58.48
N MET A 8 -5.95 -5.80 -57.54
CA MET A 8 -5.67 -5.50 -56.14
C MET A 8 -4.83 -6.60 -55.46
N ASN A 9 -5.07 -7.87 -55.78
CA ASN A 9 -4.22 -8.97 -55.30
C ASN A 9 -2.78 -8.80 -55.79
N LEU A 10 -2.60 -8.48 -57.07
CA LEU A 10 -1.28 -8.25 -57.66
C LEU A 10 -0.58 -7.05 -57.02
N GLU A 11 -1.30 -5.96 -56.74
CA GLU A 11 -0.77 -4.79 -56.05
C GLU A 11 -0.35 -5.12 -54.61
N LEU A 12 -1.15 -5.89 -53.87
CA LEU A 12 -0.80 -6.36 -52.52
C LEU A 12 0.42 -7.29 -52.55
N GLU A 13 0.56 -8.15 -53.56
CA GLU A 13 1.73 -9.01 -53.71
C GLU A 13 3.01 -8.22 -54.02
N ARG A 14 2.92 -7.16 -54.83
CA ARG A 14 4.07 -6.37 -55.28
C ARG A 14 4.48 -5.27 -54.31
N HIS A 15 3.50 -4.64 -53.66
CA HIS A 15 3.67 -3.39 -52.91
C HIS A 15 3.01 -3.44 -51.52
N GLY A 16 2.47 -4.59 -51.13
CA GLY A 16 1.84 -4.77 -49.83
C GLY A 16 2.84 -4.63 -48.68
N ILE A 17 2.37 -4.00 -47.62
CA ILE A 17 3.05 -3.90 -46.34
C ILE A 17 2.38 -4.88 -45.38
N VAL A 18 3.20 -5.70 -44.72
CA VAL A 18 2.73 -6.60 -43.66
C VAL A 18 2.62 -5.79 -42.36
N GLY A 19 1.47 -5.89 -41.71
CA GLY A 19 1.21 -5.21 -40.44
C GLY A 19 0.00 -5.81 -39.73
N MET A 20 -0.55 -5.06 -38.80
CA MET A 20 -1.75 -5.44 -38.05
C MET A 20 -2.82 -4.35 -38.14
N VAL A 21 -4.08 -4.76 -38.15
CA VAL A 21 -5.25 -3.90 -37.98
C VAL A 21 -6.03 -4.44 -36.79
N ASN A 22 -6.11 -3.66 -35.69
CA ASN A 22 -6.66 -4.10 -34.40
C ASN A 22 -6.15 -5.50 -34.00
N ASP A 23 -4.82 -5.66 -34.00
CA ASP A 23 -4.10 -6.90 -33.68
C ASP A 23 -4.31 -8.08 -34.65
N ILE A 24 -5.06 -7.89 -35.73
CA ILE A 24 -5.23 -8.89 -36.78
C ILE A 24 -4.14 -8.70 -37.84
N SER A 25 -3.24 -9.68 -37.96
CA SER A 25 -2.18 -9.67 -38.96
C SER A 25 -2.77 -9.70 -40.38
N THR A 26 -2.27 -8.81 -41.25
CA THR A 26 -2.71 -8.70 -42.63
C THR A 26 -1.67 -8.03 -43.52
N THR A 27 -1.93 -8.02 -44.82
CA THR A 27 -1.19 -7.23 -45.81
C THR A 27 -2.12 -6.14 -46.34
N PHE A 28 -1.63 -4.90 -46.37
CA PHE A 28 -2.37 -3.74 -46.86
C PHE A 28 -1.48 -2.81 -47.69
N LEU A 29 -2.09 -1.92 -48.47
CA LEU A 29 -1.40 -0.86 -49.19
C LEU A 29 -1.47 0.44 -48.40
N ILE A 30 -0.38 1.19 -48.39
CA ILE A 30 -0.33 2.55 -47.85
C ILE A 30 0.16 3.50 -48.93
N LYS A 31 -0.59 4.58 -49.16
CA LYS A 31 -0.23 5.64 -50.09
C LYS A 31 -0.35 6.98 -49.38
N LYS A 32 0.56 7.91 -49.64
CA LYS A 32 0.48 9.26 -49.06
C LYS A 32 -0.77 9.98 -49.57
N CYS A 33 -1.53 10.63 -48.70
CA CYS A 33 -2.68 11.43 -49.14
C CYS A 33 -2.20 12.71 -49.83
N ASN A 34 -2.86 13.12 -50.93
CA ASN A 34 -2.53 14.36 -51.64
C ASN A 34 -2.75 15.61 -50.76
N ASP A 35 -3.77 15.57 -49.88
CA ASP A 35 -4.11 16.66 -48.94
C ASP A 35 -3.08 16.86 -47.80
N SER A 36 -2.11 15.95 -47.65
CA SER A 36 -1.04 16.08 -46.64
C SER A 36 -0.19 17.34 -46.84
N VAL A 37 -0.17 17.89 -48.05
CA VAL A 37 0.66 19.05 -48.43
C VAL A 37 0.02 20.38 -48.02
N GLU A 38 -1.32 20.49 -47.99
CA GLU A 38 -2.01 21.75 -47.65
C GLU A 38 -2.09 22.02 -46.14
N ASN A 39 -2.21 20.97 -45.32
CA ASN A 39 -2.46 21.10 -43.88
C ASN A 39 -1.29 20.65 -42.99
N ASN A 40 -0.15 20.29 -43.57
CA ASN A 40 1.07 19.85 -42.86
C ASN A 40 0.85 18.61 -41.95
N TYR A 41 -0.17 17.80 -42.23
CA TYR A 41 -0.48 16.57 -41.52
C TYR A 41 0.07 15.34 -42.25
N ASP A 42 0.67 14.40 -41.51
CA ASP A 42 1.16 13.11 -42.03
C ASP A 42 -0.01 12.12 -42.22
N LEU A 43 -0.86 12.42 -43.20
CA LEU A 43 -2.02 11.62 -43.59
C LEU A 43 -1.64 10.63 -44.68
N ASN A 44 -2.08 9.38 -44.51
CA ASN A 44 -1.90 8.32 -45.49
C ASN A 44 -3.24 7.62 -45.75
N THR A 45 -3.44 7.15 -46.98
CA THR A 45 -4.54 6.26 -47.34
C THR A 45 -4.14 4.83 -47.05
N LEU A 46 -4.99 4.10 -46.33
CA LEU A 46 -4.90 2.66 -46.11
C LEU A 46 -5.90 1.95 -47.03
N ILE A 47 -5.47 0.88 -47.69
CA ILE A 47 -6.35 -0.03 -48.42
C ILE A 47 -6.09 -1.47 -47.98
N SER A 48 -7.12 -2.13 -47.44
CA SER A 48 -7.01 -3.46 -46.82
C SER A 48 -8.16 -4.37 -47.24
N LYS A 49 -7.90 -5.68 -47.30
CA LYS A 49 -8.95 -6.71 -47.41
C LYS A 49 -9.71 -6.92 -46.10
N ILE A 50 -9.06 -6.62 -44.97
CA ILE A 50 -9.70 -6.69 -43.66
C ILE A 50 -10.50 -5.42 -43.45
N LYS A 51 -11.75 -5.59 -43.01
CA LYS A 51 -12.61 -4.47 -42.64
C LYS A 51 -12.06 -3.75 -41.42
N PHE A 52 -12.06 -2.42 -41.49
CA PHE A 52 -11.73 -1.55 -40.38
C PHE A 52 -12.72 -0.40 -40.31
N LYS A 53 -12.81 0.21 -39.13
CA LYS A 53 -13.69 1.34 -38.83
C LYS A 53 -12.87 2.54 -38.35
N GLN A 54 -13.48 3.72 -38.30
CA GLN A 54 -12.92 4.86 -37.58
C GLN A 54 -12.58 4.43 -36.14
N GLY A 55 -11.42 4.87 -35.64
CA GLY A 55 -10.88 4.41 -34.35
C GLY A 55 -9.98 3.17 -34.41
N SER A 56 -9.90 2.47 -35.55
CA SER A 56 -9.03 1.29 -35.65
C SER A 56 -7.55 1.67 -35.59
N ILE A 57 -6.75 0.84 -34.92
CA ILE A 57 -5.30 0.98 -34.82
C ILE A 57 -4.61 0.10 -35.84
N ILE A 58 -3.65 0.68 -36.56
CA ILE A 58 -2.82 0.00 -37.54
C ILE A 58 -1.37 0.03 -37.06
N THR A 59 -0.72 -1.13 -37.06
CA THR A 59 0.66 -1.28 -36.55
C THR A 59 1.57 -1.82 -37.63
N ILE A 60 2.71 -1.15 -37.85
CA ILE A 60 3.75 -1.52 -38.81
C ILE A 60 5.11 -1.32 -38.15
N ASN A 61 5.87 -2.39 -37.92
CA ASN A 61 7.22 -2.31 -37.32
C ASN A 61 7.28 -1.36 -36.10
N ASP A 62 6.36 -1.54 -35.15
CA ASP A 62 6.18 -0.71 -33.94
C ASP A 62 5.72 0.74 -34.14
N ILE A 63 5.40 1.14 -35.37
CA ILE A 63 4.76 2.42 -35.68
C ILE A 63 3.25 2.23 -35.66
N TYR A 64 2.58 3.08 -34.89
CA TYR A 64 1.12 3.10 -34.77
C TYR A 64 0.51 4.15 -35.68
N TYR A 65 -0.63 3.82 -36.26
CA TYR A 65 -1.49 4.71 -37.01
C TYR A 65 -2.93 4.56 -36.53
N LEU A 66 -3.71 5.62 -36.62
CA LEU A 66 -5.13 5.65 -36.27
C LEU A 66 -5.96 5.92 -37.53
N ALA A 67 -6.95 5.07 -37.79
CA ALA A 67 -7.96 5.30 -38.83
C ALA A 67 -8.89 6.45 -38.42
N LEU A 68 -8.81 7.55 -39.17
CA LEU A 68 -9.59 8.77 -38.96
C LEU A 68 -10.91 8.75 -39.72
N ASP A 69 -10.89 8.18 -40.91
CA ASP A 69 -12.04 8.16 -41.81
C ASP A 69 -12.05 6.90 -42.66
N ILE A 70 -13.24 6.46 -43.07
CA ILE A 70 -13.49 5.30 -43.91
C ILE A 70 -14.28 5.75 -45.12
N GLU A 71 -13.78 5.48 -46.31
CA GLU A 71 -14.53 5.78 -47.54
C GLU A 71 -15.72 4.81 -47.67
N GLU A 72 -16.92 5.35 -47.88
CA GLU A 72 -18.11 4.55 -48.13
C GLU A 72 -17.90 3.64 -49.35
N GLN A 73 -18.04 2.34 -49.14
CA GLN A 73 -17.91 1.35 -50.20
C GLN A 73 -19.16 1.34 -51.08
N PHE A 74 -19.01 1.65 -52.37
CA PHE A 74 -20.01 1.23 -53.36
C PHE A 74 -20.07 -0.31 -53.38
N SER A 75 -21.28 -0.86 -53.55
CA SER A 75 -21.73 -2.22 -53.21
C SER A 75 -20.98 -3.43 -53.82
N ASN A 76 -19.87 -3.23 -54.55
CA ASN A 76 -19.14 -4.27 -55.27
C ASN A 76 -17.65 -4.38 -54.91
N THR A 77 -17.17 -3.72 -53.83
CA THR A 77 -15.76 -3.81 -53.42
C THR A 77 -15.59 -4.60 -52.12
N ILE A 78 -14.64 -5.54 -52.09
CA ILE A 78 -14.30 -6.33 -50.89
C ILE A 78 -13.18 -5.68 -50.04
N TYR A 79 -12.75 -4.47 -50.40
CA TYR A 79 -11.61 -3.78 -49.78
C TYR A 79 -12.04 -2.56 -49.01
N SER A 80 -11.64 -2.47 -47.74
CA SER A 80 -11.81 -1.26 -46.95
C SER A 80 -10.73 -0.25 -47.28
N LYS A 81 -11.15 1.00 -47.50
CA LYS A 81 -10.28 2.13 -47.78
C LYS A 81 -10.57 3.22 -46.76
N GLY A 82 -9.53 3.90 -46.29
CA GLY A 82 -9.68 4.94 -45.29
C GLY A 82 -8.43 5.78 -45.11
N THR A 83 -8.57 6.89 -44.40
CA THR A 83 -7.46 7.78 -44.06
C THR A 83 -6.92 7.41 -42.68
N ILE A 84 -5.61 7.21 -42.60
CA ILE A 84 -4.88 6.92 -41.38
C ILE A 84 -3.87 8.03 -41.08
N ARG A 85 -3.57 8.23 -39.79
CA ARG A 85 -2.57 9.19 -39.34
C ARG A 85 -1.63 8.55 -38.34
N LYS A 86 -0.34 8.89 -38.41
CA LYS A 86 0.68 8.40 -37.49
C LYS A 86 0.39 8.85 -36.05
N CYS A 87 0.57 7.93 -35.11
CA CYS A 87 0.30 8.11 -33.69
C CYS A 87 1.59 8.04 -32.86
N THR A 88 1.45 8.40 -31.58
CA THR A 88 2.42 8.23 -30.52
C THR A 88 1.77 7.50 -29.35
N LYS A 89 2.61 6.92 -28.48
CA LYS A 89 2.17 6.47 -27.16
C LYS A 89 2.06 7.67 -26.24
N LEU A 90 0.95 7.75 -25.52
CA LEU A 90 0.63 8.79 -24.54
C LEU A 90 0.37 8.13 -23.19
N LYS A 91 0.67 8.84 -22.11
CA LYS A 91 0.40 8.35 -20.74
C LYS A 91 -0.78 9.11 -20.17
N PHE A 92 -1.78 8.37 -19.71
CA PHE A 92 -2.98 8.92 -19.09
C PHE A 92 -2.99 8.59 -17.60
N GLY A 93 -3.57 9.45 -16.77
CA GLY A 93 -3.66 9.23 -15.33
C GLY A 93 -4.86 9.92 -14.66
N GLU A 94 -5.28 9.36 -13.53
CA GLU A 94 -6.36 9.89 -12.67
C GLU A 94 -5.94 11.17 -11.93
N ASP A 95 -4.63 11.33 -11.71
CA ASP A 95 -4.02 12.44 -10.97
C ASP A 95 -2.77 12.96 -11.70
N ASN A 96 -2.34 14.18 -11.36
CA ASN A 96 -1.20 14.85 -11.98
C ASN A 96 0.15 14.20 -11.63
N LEU A 97 0.20 13.34 -10.62
CA LEU A 97 1.36 12.55 -10.24
C LEU A 97 1.41 11.20 -10.98
N PHE A 98 0.37 10.87 -11.77
CA PHE A 98 0.25 9.63 -12.54
C PHE A 98 0.49 8.37 -11.70
N LYS A 99 -0.02 8.35 -10.45
CA LYS A 99 0.11 7.18 -9.55
C LYS A 99 -0.50 5.94 -10.18
N LYS A 100 -1.68 6.10 -10.80
CA LYS A 100 -2.27 5.12 -11.70
C LYS A 100 -2.15 5.67 -13.12
N LYS A 101 -1.41 4.95 -13.96
CA LYS A 101 -1.16 5.36 -15.34
C LYS A 101 -1.45 4.25 -16.32
N ARG A 102 -1.85 4.63 -17.53
CA ARG A 102 -2.08 3.73 -18.65
C ARG A 102 -1.49 4.30 -19.93
N ASP A 103 -1.01 3.41 -20.79
CA ASP A 103 -0.54 3.79 -22.12
C ASP A 103 -1.72 3.83 -23.08
N VAL A 104 -1.74 4.86 -23.92
CA VAL A 104 -2.81 5.14 -24.88
C VAL A 104 -2.19 5.47 -26.23
N ILE A 105 -2.74 4.91 -27.30
CA ILE A 105 -2.32 5.21 -28.67
C ILE A 105 -3.21 6.32 -29.22
N GLY A 106 -2.58 7.42 -29.65
CA GLY A 106 -3.29 8.53 -30.27
C GLY A 106 -2.34 9.50 -30.95
N PHE A 107 -2.88 10.59 -31.48
CA PHE A 107 -2.07 11.68 -32.00
C PHE A 107 -2.44 12.98 -31.33
N ILE A 108 -1.51 13.94 -31.38
CA ILE A 108 -1.68 15.26 -30.80
C ILE A 108 -1.66 16.29 -31.92
N ASP A 109 -2.73 17.08 -31.97
CA ASP A 109 -2.78 18.33 -32.70
C ASP A 109 -2.33 19.45 -31.77
N LYS A 110 -1.30 20.19 -32.19
CA LYS A 110 -0.86 21.39 -31.49
C LYS A 110 -1.88 22.48 -31.77
N ASP A 111 -2.69 22.85 -30.78
CA ASP A 111 -3.49 24.07 -30.91
C ASP A 111 -2.57 25.29 -30.80
N LYS A 112 -2.94 26.35 -31.51
CA LYS A 112 -2.13 27.54 -31.81
C LYS A 112 -1.52 28.14 -30.54
N ALA A 113 -0.22 28.41 -30.59
CA ALA A 113 0.42 29.32 -29.64
C ALA A 113 -0.26 30.70 -29.76
N ALA A 114 -1.00 31.12 -28.74
CA ALA A 114 -1.47 32.49 -28.64
C ALA A 114 -0.35 33.34 -28.03
N ILE A 115 0.12 34.36 -28.75
CA ILE A 115 1.07 35.34 -28.21
C ILE A 115 0.30 36.20 -27.21
N VAL A 116 0.62 36.08 -25.92
CA VAL A 116 0.04 36.91 -24.87
C VAL A 116 1.07 37.96 -24.43
N SER A 117 1.09 39.07 -25.16
CA SER A 117 1.76 40.36 -24.83
C SER A 117 3.29 40.46 -24.99
N ASN A 118 3.75 41.72 -25.05
CA ASN A 118 5.02 42.22 -25.61
C ASN A 118 6.29 42.03 -24.76
N ASP A 119 6.24 41.29 -23.66
CA ASP A 119 7.41 41.09 -22.80
C ASP A 119 7.83 39.62 -22.81
N PHE A 120 8.82 39.32 -23.66
CA PHE A 120 9.59 38.08 -23.72
C PHE A 120 8.84 36.82 -24.19
N PHE A 121 9.35 36.22 -25.27
CA PHE A 121 8.84 35.02 -25.93
C PHE A 121 8.66 33.82 -24.98
N LEU A 122 7.44 33.61 -24.48
CA LEU A 122 7.00 32.36 -23.88
C LEU A 122 6.03 31.68 -24.86
N GLN A 123 6.56 30.77 -25.68
CA GLN A 123 5.72 29.81 -26.41
C GLN A 123 5.28 28.73 -25.43
N GLU A 124 4.30 29.03 -24.59
CA GLU A 124 3.63 28.02 -23.79
C GLU A 124 2.62 27.30 -24.70
N ASN A 125 2.82 26.00 -24.91
CA ASN A 125 1.79 25.13 -25.49
C ASN A 125 0.63 25.03 -24.49
N SER A 126 -0.17 26.10 -24.36
CA SER A 126 -1.19 26.22 -23.32
C SER A 126 -2.30 25.18 -23.45
N TYR A 127 -2.50 24.65 -24.66
CA TYR A 127 -3.51 23.65 -24.96
C TYR A 127 -2.97 22.61 -25.96
N VAL A 128 -3.46 21.38 -25.83
CA VAL A 128 -3.24 20.29 -26.80
C VAL A 128 -4.57 19.60 -27.06
N ASN A 129 -4.76 19.21 -28.32
CA ASN A 129 -5.91 18.40 -28.72
C ASN A 129 -5.39 17.00 -28.96
N VAL A 130 -5.93 16.03 -28.22
CA VAL A 130 -5.47 14.65 -28.26
C VAL A 130 -6.59 13.77 -28.80
N THR A 131 -6.39 13.15 -29.94
CA THR A 131 -7.37 12.23 -30.53
C THR A 131 -6.92 10.79 -30.33
N ILE A 132 -7.81 9.98 -29.74
CA ILE A 132 -7.60 8.56 -29.43
C ILE A 132 -8.83 7.74 -29.89
N PRO A 133 -8.71 6.41 -30.03
CA PRO A 133 -9.88 5.54 -30.16
C PRO A 133 -10.81 5.67 -28.96
N PHE A 134 -12.11 5.71 -29.20
CA PHE A 134 -13.12 5.81 -28.14
C PHE A 134 -13.02 4.65 -27.14
N GLU A 135 -12.68 3.44 -27.61
CA GLU A 135 -12.49 2.25 -26.78
C GLU A 135 -11.31 2.37 -25.79
N GLN A 136 -10.35 3.25 -26.07
CA GLN A 136 -9.24 3.55 -25.16
C GLN A 136 -9.57 4.69 -24.20
N TYR A 137 -10.79 5.24 -24.18
CA TYR A 137 -11.15 6.32 -23.26
C TYR A 137 -11.62 5.79 -21.91
N ASN A 138 -11.16 6.41 -20.82
CA ASN A 138 -11.65 6.14 -19.48
C ASN A 138 -12.00 7.48 -18.81
N PHE A 139 -13.24 7.61 -18.33
CA PHE A 139 -13.78 8.84 -17.73
C PHE A 139 -13.03 9.28 -16.44
N ASN A 140 -12.30 8.36 -15.82
CA ASN A 140 -11.48 8.63 -14.64
C ASN A 140 -10.15 9.32 -14.99
N ASP A 141 -9.69 9.27 -16.25
CA ASP A 141 -8.48 10.00 -16.61
C ASP A 141 -8.74 11.49 -16.55
N LYS A 142 -7.87 12.18 -15.84
CA LYS A 142 -7.89 13.65 -15.72
C LYS A 142 -6.69 14.30 -16.34
N TYR A 143 -5.61 13.54 -16.55
CA TYR A 143 -4.33 14.07 -17.02
C TYR A 143 -3.75 13.25 -18.16
N ILE A 144 -3.09 13.96 -19.09
CA ILE A 144 -2.32 13.42 -20.22
C ILE A 144 -0.87 13.90 -20.06
N ASN A 145 0.08 12.96 -20.09
CA ASN A 145 1.49 13.26 -20.10
C ASN A 145 2.06 13.10 -21.51
N PHE A 146 2.71 14.16 -21.99
CA PHE A 146 3.34 14.22 -23.30
C PHE A 146 4.55 15.14 -23.27
N MET A 147 5.70 14.68 -23.79
CA MET A 147 6.97 15.43 -23.82
C MET A 147 7.31 16.08 -22.46
N ASP A 148 7.25 15.28 -21.38
CA ASP A 148 7.52 15.72 -20.00
C ASP A 148 6.64 16.88 -19.50
N LYS A 149 5.48 17.08 -20.12
CA LYS A 149 4.47 18.05 -19.69
C LYS A 149 3.19 17.32 -19.29
N SER A 150 2.56 17.80 -18.23
CA SER A 150 1.24 17.33 -17.78
C SER A 150 0.16 18.29 -18.28
N TYR A 151 -0.86 17.72 -18.91
CA TYR A 151 -2.02 18.43 -19.44
C TYR A 151 -3.27 17.91 -18.75
N MET A 152 -4.09 18.79 -18.19
CA MET A 152 -5.37 18.45 -17.58
C MET A 152 -6.46 18.44 -18.64
N ILE A 153 -7.21 17.35 -18.75
CA ILE A 153 -8.35 17.24 -19.68
C ILE A 153 -9.44 18.19 -19.19
N VAL A 154 -9.84 19.14 -20.04
CA VAL A 154 -10.86 20.16 -19.72
C VAL A 154 -12.20 19.87 -20.38
N SER A 155 -12.18 19.24 -21.55
CA SER A 155 -13.38 18.82 -22.26
C SER A 155 -13.07 17.68 -23.22
N THR A 156 -14.12 17.01 -23.66
CA THR A 156 -14.06 15.90 -24.60
C THR A 156 -15.09 16.10 -25.71
N ASP A 157 -14.75 15.67 -26.92
CA ASP A 157 -15.62 15.66 -28.09
C ASP A 157 -15.63 14.27 -28.69
N ASP A 158 -16.78 13.61 -28.62
CA ASP A 158 -17.08 12.26 -29.08
C ASP A 158 -18.04 12.25 -30.28
N THR A 159 -18.14 13.37 -31.02
CA THR A 159 -19.05 13.49 -32.16
C THR A 159 -18.67 12.64 -33.37
N LYS A 160 -17.42 12.16 -33.44
CA LYS A 160 -16.93 11.27 -34.49
C LYS A 160 -16.99 9.82 -34.04
N ASP A 161 -17.62 8.96 -34.84
CA ASP A 161 -17.77 7.55 -34.50
C ASP A 161 -16.41 6.87 -34.28
N GLY A 162 -16.31 6.06 -33.23
CA GLY A 162 -15.08 5.34 -32.85
C GLY A 162 -13.90 6.21 -32.39
N LEU A 163 -14.02 7.53 -32.36
CA LEU A 163 -12.96 8.47 -31.98
C LEU A 163 -13.41 9.38 -30.83
N ILE A 164 -12.45 9.84 -30.03
CA ILE A 164 -12.68 10.92 -29.07
C ILE A 164 -11.52 11.90 -29.13
N THR A 165 -11.84 13.19 -29.12
CA THR A 165 -10.85 14.27 -29.04
C THR A 165 -10.92 14.90 -27.66
N LEU A 166 -9.79 14.94 -26.98
CA LEU A 166 -9.62 15.47 -25.64
C LEU A 166 -8.93 16.82 -25.77
N TYR A 167 -9.60 17.87 -25.30
CA TYR A 167 -9.00 19.18 -25.17
C TYR A 167 -8.36 19.25 -23.80
N ALA A 168 -7.03 19.40 -23.77
CA ALA A 168 -6.28 19.39 -22.53
C ALA A 168 -5.44 20.65 -22.38
N LYS A 169 -5.49 21.25 -21.19
CA LYS A 169 -4.79 22.49 -20.84
C LYS A 169 -3.49 22.15 -20.13
N PHE A 170 -2.40 22.82 -20.49
CA PHE A 170 -1.13 22.70 -19.78
C PHE A 170 -1.33 23.00 -18.30
N LYS A 171 -0.81 22.11 -17.45
CA LYS A 171 -0.89 22.26 -15.99
C LYS A 171 0.46 22.57 -15.40
N GLU A 172 1.44 21.72 -15.65
CA GLU A 172 2.79 21.84 -15.13
C GLU A 172 3.77 21.00 -15.94
N ILE A 173 5.06 21.31 -15.79
CA ILE A 173 6.12 20.41 -16.26
C ILE A 173 6.04 19.16 -15.39
N PHE A 174 5.87 18.01 -16.04
CA PHE A 174 5.84 16.73 -15.36
C PHE A 174 7.26 16.37 -14.93
N VAL A 175 7.65 16.86 -13.76
CA VAL A 175 8.80 16.32 -13.06
C VAL A 175 8.32 15.02 -12.43
N ILE A 176 8.89 13.88 -12.83
CA ILE A 176 8.74 12.63 -12.08
C ILE A 176 9.36 12.88 -10.71
N LYS A 177 8.57 13.40 -9.77
CA LYS A 177 8.99 13.51 -8.40
C LYS A 177 8.93 12.10 -7.85
N ASP A 178 10.09 11.57 -7.51
CA ASP A 178 10.18 10.27 -6.86
C ASP A 178 9.24 10.22 -5.66
N ILE A 179 8.33 9.24 -5.67
CA ILE A 179 7.41 8.98 -4.56
C ILE A 179 8.12 8.00 -3.63
N TYR A 180 8.26 8.38 -2.37
CA TYR A 180 8.83 7.53 -1.33
C TYR A 180 7.73 7.13 -0.33
N GLU A 181 7.74 5.87 0.06
CA GLU A 181 6.82 5.30 1.05
C GLU A 181 7.59 4.36 1.96
N ILE A 182 7.26 4.35 3.25
CA ILE A 182 7.71 3.33 4.20
C ILE A 182 6.57 2.35 4.37
N GLU A 183 6.82 1.08 4.08
CA GLU A 183 5.91 -0.03 4.35
C GLU A 183 6.44 -0.81 5.54
N CYS A 184 5.55 -1.18 6.46
CA CYS A 184 5.90 -1.91 7.67
C CYS A 184 4.91 -3.08 7.86
N ASN A 185 5.37 -4.16 8.49
CA ASN A 185 4.54 -5.32 8.80
C ASN A 185 3.39 -5.03 9.78
N THR A 186 3.45 -3.91 10.49
CA THR A 186 2.37 -3.47 11.39
C THR A 186 2.44 -1.97 11.65
N ASN A 187 1.28 -1.39 12.00
CA ASN A 187 1.13 -0.06 12.57
C ASN A 187 0.76 -0.08 14.07
N ILE A 188 0.58 -1.27 14.66
CA ILE A 188 0.23 -1.45 16.07
C ILE A 188 1.10 -2.57 16.66
N VAL A 189 1.71 -2.32 17.83
CA VAL A 189 2.55 -3.29 18.54
C VAL A 189 2.08 -3.42 19.98
N SER A 190 2.00 -4.67 20.46
CA SER A 190 1.72 -5.00 21.86
C SER A 190 2.83 -5.92 22.38
N VAL A 191 3.51 -5.51 23.45
CA VAL A 191 4.57 -6.28 24.11
C VAL A 191 4.37 -6.24 25.61
N ASN A 192 5.00 -7.16 26.34
CA ASN A 192 5.05 -7.08 27.80
C ASN A 192 6.26 -6.24 28.26
N VAL A 193 6.24 -5.73 29.49
CA VAL A 193 7.42 -5.11 30.11
C VAL A 193 8.60 -6.08 30.06
N GLY A 194 9.76 -5.62 29.58
CA GLY A 194 10.95 -6.45 29.34
C GLY A 194 10.92 -7.30 28.07
N GLY A 195 9.77 -7.36 27.38
CA GLY A 195 9.62 -8.02 26.08
C GLY A 195 10.12 -7.15 24.92
N ASN A 196 10.27 -7.78 23.76
CA ASN A 196 10.66 -7.10 22.52
C ASN A 196 9.79 -7.52 21.33
N PHE A 197 9.81 -6.69 20.27
CA PHE A 197 9.14 -6.94 19.00
C PHE A 197 9.98 -6.40 17.85
N ASN A 198 10.17 -7.22 16.81
CA ASN A 198 10.90 -6.83 15.61
C ASN A 198 9.93 -6.34 14.53
N ILE A 199 10.18 -5.13 14.03
CA ILE A 199 9.50 -4.57 12.86
C ILE A 199 10.33 -4.83 11.61
N ASN A 200 9.64 -5.13 10.51
CA ASN A 200 10.23 -5.27 9.19
C ASN A 200 9.74 -4.13 8.33
N ALA A 201 10.46 -3.00 8.38
CA ALA A 201 10.15 -1.82 7.60
C ALA A 201 11.03 -1.77 6.34
N VAL A 202 10.42 -1.48 5.19
CA VAL A 202 11.08 -1.30 3.90
C VAL A 202 10.70 0.03 3.29
N VAL A 203 11.62 0.63 2.54
CA VAL A 203 11.35 1.86 1.78
C VAL A 203 11.11 1.52 0.33
N LYS A 204 10.01 2.02 -0.23
CA LYS A 204 9.71 1.95 -1.66
C LYS A 204 9.96 3.30 -2.32
N LYS A 205 10.68 3.29 -3.43
CA LYS A 205 10.83 4.41 -4.36
C LYS A 205 10.07 4.06 -5.63
N ASN A 206 9.02 4.80 -5.94
CA ASN A 206 8.15 4.53 -7.09
C ASN A 206 7.71 3.05 -7.14
N TRP A 207 7.28 2.52 -5.98
CA TRP A 207 6.84 1.13 -5.79
C TRP A 207 7.91 0.04 -5.85
N ILE A 208 9.17 0.40 -6.08
CA ILE A 208 10.31 -0.52 -6.07
C ILE A 208 11.01 -0.42 -4.71
N VAL A 209 11.29 -1.56 -4.08
CA VAL A 209 12.00 -1.62 -2.79
C VAL A 209 13.44 -1.12 -2.97
N LEU A 210 13.87 -0.22 -2.08
CA LEU A 210 15.26 0.22 -1.95
C LEU A 210 16.00 -0.72 -0.99
N SER A 211 17.04 -1.39 -1.48
CA SER A 211 17.82 -2.37 -0.71
C SER A 211 18.61 -1.76 0.45
N ASP A 212 19.10 -0.54 0.29
CA ASP A 212 20.06 0.10 1.20
C ASP A 212 19.47 1.31 1.93
N ALA A 213 18.14 1.33 2.09
CA ALA A 213 17.46 2.42 2.78
C ALA A 213 17.67 2.33 4.30
N ILE A 214 18.15 3.42 4.89
CA ILE A 214 18.32 3.55 6.34
C ILE A 214 17.08 4.22 6.93
N ILE A 215 16.31 3.47 7.72
CA ILE A 215 15.13 3.97 8.43
C ILE A 215 15.51 4.35 9.85
N ASN A 216 15.26 5.60 10.23
CA ASN A 216 15.44 6.09 11.59
C ASN A 216 14.10 6.09 12.32
N GLY A 217 14.11 5.96 13.65
CA GLY A 217 12.91 5.98 14.47
C GLY A 217 13.04 6.87 15.69
N VAL A 218 11.97 7.60 16.02
CA VAL A 218 11.87 8.40 17.24
C VAL A 218 10.68 7.92 18.05
N VAL A 219 10.93 7.61 19.33
CA VAL A 219 9.90 7.24 20.32
C VAL A 219 9.44 8.52 21.02
N GLU A 220 8.12 8.74 21.06
CA GLU A 220 7.54 9.92 21.73
C GLU A 220 7.77 9.87 23.25
N ASN A 221 7.57 8.71 23.88
CA ASN A 221 7.83 8.52 25.31
C ASN A 221 8.82 7.38 25.58
N LYS A 222 10.09 7.77 25.77
CA LYS A 222 11.20 6.84 26.04
C LYS A 222 11.14 6.16 27.40
N SER A 223 10.25 6.57 28.32
CA SER A 223 10.08 5.86 29.59
C SER A 223 9.24 4.58 29.43
N ILE A 224 8.45 4.48 28.36
CA ILE A 224 7.53 3.35 28.11
C ILE A 224 8.20 2.28 27.25
N CYS A 225 8.88 2.69 26.17
CA CYS A 225 9.64 1.77 25.32
C CYS A 225 10.87 2.45 24.71
N ASN A 226 11.76 1.66 24.13
CA ASN A 226 12.82 2.14 23.25
C ASN A 226 12.72 1.48 21.86
N TYR A 227 13.39 2.09 20.88
CA TYR A 227 13.50 1.59 19.51
C TYR A 227 14.95 1.62 19.07
N ILE A 228 15.48 0.47 18.65
CA ILE A 228 16.86 0.30 18.20
C ILE A 228 16.88 -0.66 17.01
N ASN A 229 17.33 -0.20 15.84
CA ASN A 229 17.58 -1.01 14.64
C ASN A 229 16.45 -1.98 14.26
N GLY A 230 15.19 -1.53 14.27
CA GLY A 230 14.04 -2.36 13.94
C GLY A 230 13.48 -3.17 15.11
N THR A 231 14.07 -3.08 16.31
CA THR A 231 13.55 -3.75 17.51
C THR A 231 12.95 -2.73 18.48
N ILE A 232 11.72 -2.98 18.91
CA ILE A 232 11.01 -2.25 19.97
C ILE A 232 11.17 -3.03 21.27
N ASN A 233 11.64 -2.40 22.35
CA ASN A 233 11.73 -3.04 23.67
C ASN A 233 10.83 -2.33 24.69
N GLY A 234 9.97 -3.07 25.37
CA GLY A 234 9.09 -2.55 26.42
C GLY A 234 9.85 -2.31 27.73
N LEU A 235 9.73 -1.11 28.30
CA LEU A 235 10.43 -0.69 29.52
C LEU A 235 9.49 -0.56 30.72
N ALA A 236 8.33 0.07 30.51
CA ALA A 236 7.33 0.29 31.56
C ALA A 236 5.93 0.19 30.97
N ASN A 237 4.96 -0.13 31.81
CA ASN A 237 3.55 -0.19 31.43
C ASN A 237 3.08 1.16 30.85
N GLY A 238 2.35 1.11 29.74
CA GLY A 238 1.74 2.29 29.15
C GLY A 238 1.60 2.20 27.64
N THR A 239 1.27 3.35 27.03
CA THR A 239 1.15 3.49 25.58
C THR A 239 2.01 4.63 25.07
N THR A 240 2.59 4.47 23.89
CA THR A 240 3.38 5.50 23.21
C THR A 240 3.33 5.33 21.70
N LYS A 241 4.01 6.20 20.95
CA LYS A 241 4.12 6.11 19.50
C LYS A 241 5.56 6.14 19.08
N ILE A 242 5.83 5.45 17.98
CA ILE A 242 7.09 5.49 17.26
C ILE A 242 6.81 6.07 15.89
N THR A 243 7.55 7.10 15.52
CA THR A 243 7.55 7.59 14.13
C THR A 243 8.84 7.14 13.46
N LEU A 244 8.69 6.44 12.33
CA LEU A 244 9.77 6.06 11.44
C LEU A 244 9.92 7.10 10.34
N PHE A 245 11.15 7.36 9.94
CA PHE A 245 11.51 8.35 8.94
C PHE A 245 12.56 7.79 7.99
N TYR A 246 12.37 8.07 6.70
CA TYR A 246 13.38 7.89 5.67
C TYR A 246 13.72 9.27 5.12
N GLU A 247 14.86 9.82 5.56
CA GLU A 247 15.25 11.21 5.33
C GLU A 247 14.08 12.17 5.64
N GLU A 248 13.84 13.17 4.80
CA GLU A 248 12.67 14.05 4.82
C GLU A 248 11.59 13.62 3.81
N LYS A 249 11.70 12.40 3.24
CA LYS A 249 10.92 11.97 2.07
C LYS A 249 9.69 11.15 2.42
N ALA A 250 9.73 10.39 3.51
CA ALA A 250 8.62 9.54 3.94
C ALA A 250 8.60 9.35 5.47
N THR A 251 7.39 9.20 6.02
CA THR A 251 7.16 8.95 7.46
C THR A 251 6.12 7.85 7.67
N TYR A 252 6.28 7.06 8.73
CA TYR A 252 5.31 6.03 9.13
C TYR A 252 5.13 6.01 10.64
N LYS A 253 3.91 5.82 11.13
CA LYS A 253 3.60 5.86 12.57
C LYS A 253 3.18 4.48 13.08
N ILE A 254 3.69 4.11 14.24
CA ILE A 254 3.38 2.87 14.95
C ILE A 254 2.87 3.24 16.35
N ASP A 255 1.68 2.76 16.70
CA ASP A 255 1.17 2.83 18.06
C ASP A 255 1.68 1.62 18.86
N VAL A 256 2.20 1.86 20.07
CA VAL A 256 2.82 0.82 20.91
C VAL A 256 2.13 0.78 22.27
N THR A 257 1.76 -0.44 22.69
CA THR A 257 1.26 -0.75 24.03
C THR A 257 2.24 -1.70 24.73
N VAL A 258 2.66 -1.33 25.94
CA VAL A 258 3.48 -2.17 26.81
C VAL A 258 2.63 -2.61 27.99
N ASN A 259 2.36 -3.91 28.10
CA ASN A 259 1.51 -4.48 29.14
C ASN A 259 2.33 -4.90 30.37
N GLU A 260 1.74 -4.78 31.55
CA GLU A 260 2.29 -5.36 32.78
C GLU A 260 2.39 -6.89 32.67
N ILE A 261 3.46 -7.44 33.25
CA ILE A 261 3.53 -8.86 33.54
C ILE A 261 2.91 -9.05 34.93
N SER A 262 1.64 -9.46 35.00
CA SER A 262 1.08 -9.97 36.25
C SER A 262 1.64 -11.37 36.48
N VAL A 263 2.59 -11.51 37.39
CA VAL A 263 2.99 -12.83 37.90
C VAL A 263 1.93 -13.27 38.90
N ASN A 264 1.19 -14.33 38.59
CA ASN A 264 0.24 -14.93 39.52
C ASN A 264 1.02 -15.74 40.57
N TYR A 265 1.15 -15.20 41.78
CA TYR A 265 1.78 -15.90 42.89
C TYR A 265 0.76 -16.79 43.60
N GLU A 266 1.16 -18.01 43.94
CA GLU A 266 0.32 -18.96 44.65
C GLU A 266 1.05 -19.53 45.87
N ILE A 267 0.38 -19.59 47.01
CA ILE A 267 0.85 -20.32 48.19
C ILE A 267 0.45 -21.80 48.04
N ILE A 268 1.45 -22.66 47.88
CA ILE A 268 1.34 -24.11 47.76
C ILE A 268 1.54 -24.73 49.15
N GLY A 269 0.62 -25.60 49.55
CA GLY A 269 0.66 -26.32 50.82
C GLY A 269 -0.71 -26.95 51.11
N ASN A 270 -0.82 -27.64 52.24
CA ASN A 270 -2.07 -28.34 52.59
C ASN A 270 -3.23 -27.34 52.81
N ASP A 271 -4.39 -27.61 52.23
CA ASP A 271 -5.61 -26.81 52.48
C ASP A 271 -6.23 -27.10 53.84
N ASN A 272 -5.86 -28.23 54.45
CA ASN A 272 -6.36 -28.69 55.74
C ASN A 272 -5.23 -29.35 56.52
N PHE A 273 -5.03 -28.97 57.78
CA PHE A 273 -4.13 -29.72 58.67
C PHE A 273 -4.63 -29.74 60.11
N LYS A 274 -4.18 -30.71 60.92
CA LYS A 274 -4.73 -30.93 62.27
C LYS A 274 -4.05 -30.03 63.31
N GLN A 275 -4.76 -29.78 64.41
CA GLN A 275 -4.18 -29.10 65.56
C GLN A 275 -2.94 -29.81 66.10
N ILE A 276 -1.98 -29.03 66.60
CA ILE A 276 -0.69 -29.47 67.16
C ILE A 276 0.30 -29.95 66.08
N GLU A 277 -0.16 -30.25 64.85
CA GLU A 277 0.70 -30.56 63.72
C GLU A 277 1.34 -29.31 63.11
N GLU A 278 2.43 -29.53 62.39
CA GLU A 278 3.16 -28.53 61.63
C GLU A 278 2.99 -28.83 60.14
N CYS A 279 2.79 -27.79 59.33
CA CYS A 279 2.70 -27.90 57.88
C CYS A 279 3.59 -26.86 57.21
N GLU A 280 4.20 -27.27 56.10
CA GLU A 280 5.07 -26.42 55.27
C GLU A 280 4.25 -25.82 54.13
N TYR A 281 4.49 -24.54 53.87
CA TYR A 281 3.89 -23.78 52.77
C TYR A 281 4.99 -23.10 51.97
N LYS A 282 4.81 -23.00 50.66
CA LYS A 282 5.74 -22.36 49.73
C LYS A 282 5.03 -21.39 48.82
N ILE A 283 5.64 -20.27 48.50
CA ILE A 283 5.15 -19.37 47.45
C ILE A 283 5.77 -19.82 46.11
N ASN A 284 5.01 -19.76 45.01
CA ASN A 284 5.50 -20.05 43.67
C ASN A 284 5.02 -18.95 42.70
N PRO A 285 5.86 -18.45 41.77
CA PRO A 285 7.27 -18.79 41.52
C PRO A 285 8.29 -17.99 42.36
N LEU A 286 7.85 -17.22 43.34
CA LEU A 286 8.72 -16.35 44.12
C LEU A 286 9.61 -17.14 45.10
N THR A 287 10.79 -16.61 45.42
CA THR A 287 11.73 -17.21 46.39
C THR A 287 12.23 -16.21 47.42
N ASP A 288 11.57 -15.06 47.55
CA ASP A 288 11.93 -13.97 48.48
C ASP A 288 10.66 -13.22 48.87
N CYS A 289 10.10 -13.58 50.03
CA CYS A 289 8.89 -13.00 50.60
C CYS A 289 8.84 -13.28 52.11
N ASP A 290 8.04 -12.51 52.84
CA ASP A 290 7.67 -12.79 54.22
C ASP A 290 6.26 -13.39 54.28
N PHE A 291 6.08 -14.40 55.12
CA PHE A 291 4.76 -14.93 55.44
C PHE A 291 4.14 -14.22 56.64
N TYR A 292 2.83 -14.06 56.60
CA TYR A 292 2.07 -13.35 57.62
C TYR A 292 0.73 -14.04 57.90
N ILE A 293 0.35 -14.10 59.17
CA ILE A 293 -0.98 -14.45 59.65
C ILE A 293 -1.46 -13.25 60.46
N ASN A 294 -2.74 -12.89 60.36
CA ASN A 294 -3.28 -11.77 61.13
C ASN A 294 -3.15 -11.99 62.65
N ASP A 295 -3.04 -10.92 63.43
CA ASP A 295 -2.74 -11.00 64.86
C ASP A 295 -3.70 -11.92 65.62
N PHE A 296 -5.01 -11.82 65.32
CA PHE A 296 -6.04 -12.65 65.94
C PHE A 296 -5.86 -14.15 65.64
N ASP A 297 -5.72 -14.51 64.36
CA ASP A 297 -5.53 -15.90 63.95
C ASP A 297 -4.17 -16.43 64.45
N SER A 298 -3.16 -15.57 64.56
CA SER A 298 -1.83 -15.91 65.06
C SER A 298 -1.85 -16.29 66.55
N GLU A 299 -2.67 -15.62 67.34
CA GLU A 299 -2.80 -15.82 68.77
C GLU A 299 -3.69 -17.03 69.09
N TYR A 300 -4.78 -17.22 68.33
CA TYR A 300 -5.85 -18.14 68.70
C TYR A 300 -5.99 -19.39 67.83
N ILE A 301 -5.41 -19.42 66.62
CA ILE A 301 -5.65 -20.48 65.63
C ILE A 301 -4.36 -21.17 65.22
N ALA A 302 -3.38 -20.45 64.66
CA ALA A 302 -2.16 -21.01 64.12
C ALA A 302 -1.03 -19.98 64.12
N SER A 303 0.20 -20.37 64.40
CA SER A 303 1.36 -19.47 64.38
C SER A 303 2.41 -19.90 63.36
N ILE A 304 3.05 -18.92 62.72
CA ILE A 304 4.25 -19.18 61.91
C ILE A 304 5.39 -19.45 62.89
N ILE A 305 5.94 -20.66 62.84
CA ILE A 305 7.02 -21.11 63.73
C ILE A 305 8.39 -21.01 63.06
N GLN A 306 8.42 -20.95 61.74
CA GLN A 306 9.63 -20.78 60.94
C GLN A 306 9.26 -20.08 59.63
N ASP A 307 9.99 -19.02 59.29
CA ASP A 307 9.96 -18.38 57.98
C ASP A 307 11.41 -18.29 57.49
N ASP A 308 11.71 -18.90 56.34
CA ASP A 308 13.05 -18.90 55.79
C ASP A 308 13.39 -17.61 55.03
N LYS A 309 12.42 -16.71 54.83
CA LYS A 309 12.50 -15.51 53.98
C LYS A 309 12.93 -15.83 52.55
N LYS A 310 12.84 -17.10 52.15
CA LYS A 310 13.23 -17.66 50.86
C LYS A 310 12.05 -18.36 50.17
N GLY A 311 10.84 -17.95 50.53
CA GLY A 311 9.61 -18.44 49.95
C GLY A 311 9.07 -19.72 50.57
N SER A 312 9.56 -20.15 51.75
CA SER A 312 8.96 -21.25 52.52
C SER A 312 8.74 -20.89 53.98
N CYS A 313 7.58 -21.27 54.53
CA CYS A 313 7.31 -21.18 55.97
C CYS A 313 6.75 -22.48 56.53
N LYS A 314 6.88 -22.64 57.85
CA LYS A 314 6.18 -23.67 58.62
C LYS A 314 5.19 -23.01 59.56
N VAL A 315 3.97 -23.52 59.52
CA VAL A 315 2.86 -23.08 60.36
C VAL A 315 2.47 -24.21 61.29
N LYS A 316 2.23 -23.88 62.57
CA LYS A 316 1.76 -24.81 63.59
C LYS A 316 0.35 -24.45 64.04
N GLY A 317 -0.53 -25.44 64.11
CA GLY A 317 -1.88 -25.26 64.63
C GLY A 317 -1.89 -25.23 66.16
N VAL A 318 -2.43 -24.17 66.76
CA VAL A 318 -2.40 -23.93 68.22
C VAL A 318 -3.77 -24.21 68.88
N LYS A 319 -4.82 -23.67 68.26
CA LYS A 319 -6.24 -23.57 68.64
C LYS A 319 -6.65 -23.44 70.12
N ALA A 320 -7.41 -22.38 70.40
CA ALA A 320 -8.31 -22.32 71.56
C ALA A 320 -9.66 -21.56 71.38
N ILE A 321 -10.28 -21.40 70.19
CA ILE A 321 -11.68 -20.91 70.07
C ILE A 321 -12.39 -21.37 68.76
N SER A 322 -13.64 -20.94 68.51
CA SER A 322 -14.64 -21.55 67.59
C SER A 322 -14.36 -21.57 66.08
N ASN A 323 -13.42 -20.76 65.55
CA ASN A 323 -13.11 -20.75 64.10
C ASN A 323 -12.30 -21.98 63.66
N ASN A 324 -12.59 -22.52 62.48
CA ASN A 324 -11.92 -23.70 61.91
C ASN A 324 -10.97 -23.36 60.76
N TYR A 325 -10.57 -22.10 60.56
CA TYR A 325 -9.64 -21.70 59.50
C TYR A 325 -8.86 -20.44 59.87
N PHE A 326 -7.75 -20.19 59.17
CA PHE A 326 -7.02 -18.92 59.13
C PHE A 326 -6.63 -18.60 57.68
N THR A 327 -6.20 -17.37 57.42
CA THR A 327 -5.62 -16.98 56.12
C THR A 327 -4.12 -16.75 56.28
N LEU A 328 -3.33 -17.45 55.46
CA LEU A 328 -1.90 -17.23 55.30
C LEU A 328 -1.67 -16.26 54.14
N TYR A 329 -0.93 -15.20 54.39
CA TYR A 329 -0.56 -14.20 53.40
C TYR A 329 0.93 -14.30 53.08
N ALA A 330 1.29 -14.05 51.83
CA ALA A 330 2.67 -13.79 51.41
C ALA A 330 2.82 -12.31 51.07
N LYS A 331 3.85 -11.67 51.60
CA LYS A 331 4.17 -10.26 51.39
C LYS A 331 5.54 -10.08 50.77
N LYS A 332 5.65 -9.11 49.87
CA LYS A 332 6.92 -8.60 49.37
C LYS A 332 6.89 -7.08 49.41
N ASP A 333 7.88 -6.46 50.04
CA ASP A 333 7.95 -5.00 50.23
C ASP A 333 6.65 -4.42 50.83
N ASP A 334 6.12 -5.09 51.86
CA ASP A 334 4.84 -4.80 52.55
C ASP A 334 3.54 -4.95 51.71
N VAL A 335 3.64 -5.37 50.44
CA VAL A 335 2.48 -5.63 49.58
C VAL A 335 2.07 -7.10 49.64
N ILE A 336 0.78 -7.37 49.85
CA ILE A 336 0.22 -8.74 49.78
C ILE A 336 0.22 -9.19 48.31
N ILE A 337 0.96 -10.26 48.01
CA ILE A 337 1.11 -10.79 46.65
C ILE A 337 0.38 -12.12 46.44
N ALA A 338 0.03 -12.82 47.52
CA ALA A 338 -0.81 -14.02 47.50
C ALA A 338 -1.47 -14.24 48.87
N GLU A 339 -2.61 -14.94 48.86
CA GLU A 339 -3.30 -15.37 50.07
C GLU A 339 -3.80 -16.81 49.91
N LYS A 340 -3.84 -17.56 51.02
CA LYS A 340 -4.41 -18.91 51.07
C LYS A 340 -5.20 -19.09 52.34
N LYS A 341 -6.47 -19.45 52.18
CA LYS A 341 -7.33 -19.87 53.29
C LYS A 341 -7.06 -21.33 53.62
N ILE A 342 -6.78 -21.61 54.88
CA ILE A 342 -6.38 -22.95 55.36
C ILE A 342 -7.30 -23.36 56.50
N ASN A 343 -7.90 -24.55 56.43
CA ASN A 343 -8.73 -25.07 57.50
C ASN A 343 -7.89 -25.81 58.56
N VAL A 344 -8.23 -25.61 59.82
CA VAL A 344 -7.62 -26.27 60.97
C VAL A 344 -8.60 -27.29 61.54
N LEU A 345 -8.28 -28.56 61.34
CA LEU A 345 -9.10 -29.69 61.78
C LEU A 345 -8.86 -29.97 63.27
N ARG A 346 -9.92 -30.34 64.00
CA ARG A 346 -9.77 -30.89 65.35
C ARG A 346 -9.04 -32.23 65.27
N ARG A 347 -8.19 -32.48 66.25
CA ARG A 347 -7.47 -33.75 66.37
C ARG A 347 -8.42 -34.90 66.67
#